data_AF-A0A368NPL5-F1
#
_entry.id   AF-A0A368NPL5-F1
#
_cell.length_a   1.000
_cell.length_b   1.000
_cell.length_c   1.000
_cell.angle_alpha   90.00
_cell.angle_beta   90.00
_cell.angle_gamma   90.00
#
_symmetry.space_group_name_H-M   'P 1'
#
loop_
_entity.id
_entity.type
_entity.pdbx_description
1 polymer ?
#
loop_
_entity_poly.entity_id
_entity_poly.type
_entity_poly.pdbx_seq_one_letter_code
_entity_poly.pdbx_strand_id
1 'polypeptide(L)'
;MAGGVGGGLLGAIDSAGAAGAGAAAGALLGYFVCNNDEDGDGVYDQDDECPMTPEGVKVDAKGCPIDSDGDGVPDYQDKCPGTPTGVKVDSMGCPLDSDGDGVPDYKDQCPNTPPNTAVDEFGCPPAQAGPAAYVAACGDMIMMDGPRIVGFKHILFDFDSAKIKAQGQQVLSCVAAVYEETNIPLELDGYTCFVGDQEYNKRLSQRRANSARDYLISQGVKESMIRVEWYGDSNPVADNNDLGARYLNRRVEVSPE
;
A
#
# COMPACT_ATOMS: atom_id res chain seq x y z
N MET A 1 -55.22 -24.26 -12.30
CA MET A 1 -54.81 -25.63 -12.67
C MET A 1 -53.95 -26.13 -11.52
N ALA A 2 -54.52 -26.81 -10.52
CA ALA A 2 -54.56 -28.29 -10.41
C ALA A 2 -53.15 -28.92 -10.52
N GLY A 3 -52.58 -29.65 -9.54
CA GLY A 3 -53.06 -30.14 -8.24
C GLY A 3 -52.01 -31.07 -7.57
N GLY A 4 -52.40 -31.69 -6.44
CA GLY A 4 -51.68 -32.77 -5.71
C GLY A 4 -50.89 -32.25 -4.49
N VAL A 5 -51.34 -32.30 -3.21
CA VAL A 5 -51.93 -33.33 -2.32
C VAL A 5 -50.96 -34.45 -1.90
N GLY A 6 -50.66 -34.45 -0.59
CA GLY A 6 -49.97 -35.49 0.18
C GLY A 6 -49.07 -34.81 1.22
N GLY A 7 -49.39 -34.67 2.50
CA GLY A 7 -50.08 -35.58 3.42
C GLY A 7 -49.04 -36.07 4.43
N GLY A 8 -49.10 -35.62 5.69
CA GLY A 8 -48.09 -36.01 6.69
C GLY A 8 -48.21 -35.32 8.06
N LEU A 9 -49.36 -35.51 8.70
CA LEU A 9 -49.60 -35.58 10.15
C LEU A 9 -48.77 -34.70 11.11
N LEU A 10 -49.48 -33.68 11.61
CA LEU A 10 -49.48 -33.26 13.02
C LEU A 10 -49.41 -34.46 13.97
N GLY A 11 -48.42 -34.44 14.86
CA GLY A 11 -48.35 -35.27 16.05
C GLY A 11 -47.89 -34.41 17.23
N ALA A 12 -48.81 -33.65 17.81
CA ALA A 12 -48.65 -33.17 19.17
C ALA A 12 -48.79 -34.39 20.10
N ILE A 13 -47.71 -34.75 20.80
CA ILE A 13 -47.78 -35.60 21.97
C ILE A 13 -47.77 -34.71 23.20
N ASP A 14 -48.96 -34.40 23.66
CA ASP A 14 -49.21 -33.94 25.01
C ASP A 14 -49.22 -35.19 25.90
N SER A 15 -48.16 -35.41 26.68
CA SER A 15 -48.20 -36.35 27.80
C SER A 15 -47.16 -35.97 28.84
N ALA A 16 -47.63 -35.29 29.88
CA ALA A 16 -46.99 -35.32 31.19
C ALA A 16 -46.77 -36.78 31.62
N GLY A 17 -45.51 -37.17 31.79
CA GLY A 17 -45.14 -38.45 32.41
C GLY A 17 -44.39 -39.46 31.53
N ALA A 18 -43.16 -39.13 31.12
CA ALA A 18 -42.09 -40.11 30.88
C ALA A 18 -40.72 -39.41 30.80
N ALA A 19 -40.32 -38.75 31.88
CA ALA A 19 -38.93 -38.33 32.09
C ALA A 19 -38.09 -39.60 32.35
N GLY A 20 -37.26 -40.04 31.40
CA GLY A 20 -36.31 -41.12 31.70
C GLY A 20 -35.54 -41.78 30.55
N ALA A 21 -36.03 -41.78 29.30
CA ALA A 21 -35.41 -42.62 28.26
C ALA A 21 -35.00 -41.92 26.96
N GLY A 22 -35.40 -40.67 26.70
CA GLY A 22 -34.96 -39.90 25.52
C GLY A 22 -33.67 -39.11 25.73
N ALA A 23 -33.27 -38.87 26.98
CA ALA A 23 -32.12 -38.02 27.31
C ALA A 23 -30.76 -38.66 26.97
N ALA A 24 -30.66 -39.99 26.97
CA ALA A 24 -29.37 -40.67 26.78
C ALA A 24 -28.86 -40.64 25.33
N ALA A 25 -29.76 -40.74 24.33
CA ALA A 25 -29.35 -40.72 22.92
C ALA A 25 -29.05 -39.30 22.39
N GLY A 26 -29.76 -38.27 22.89
CA GLY A 26 -29.46 -36.87 22.58
C GLY A 26 -28.19 -36.36 23.26
N ALA A 27 -27.93 -36.78 24.51
CA ALA A 27 -26.73 -36.39 25.24
C ALA A 27 -25.45 -37.06 24.71
N LEU A 28 -25.52 -38.30 24.21
CA LEU A 28 -24.35 -38.99 23.64
C LEU A 28 -23.95 -38.47 22.25
N LEU A 29 -24.91 -37.97 21.45
CA LEU A 29 -24.61 -37.30 20.17
C LEU A 29 -24.22 -35.83 20.35
N GLY A 30 -24.80 -35.12 21.34
CA GLY A 30 -24.41 -33.74 21.65
C GLY A 30 -23.00 -33.62 22.24
N TYR A 31 -22.52 -34.62 22.98
CA TYR A 31 -21.18 -34.63 23.58
C TYR A 31 -20.02 -34.74 22.55
N PHE A 32 -20.30 -35.29 21.37
CA PHE A 32 -19.32 -35.42 20.28
C PHE A 32 -19.27 -34.21 19.34
N VAL A 33 -20.25 -33.29 19.41
CA VAL A 33 -20.34 -32.12 18.53
C VAL A 33 -19.73 -30.86 19.18
N CYS A 34 -19.49 -30.86 20.49
CA CYS A 34 -19.01 -29.69 21.23
C CYS A 34 -17.52 -29.70 21.62
N ASN A 35 -16.75 -30.71 21.20
CA ASN A 35 -15.31 -30.83 21.50
C ASN A 35 -14.47 -30.92 20.21
N ASN A 36 -14.94 -30.27 19.14
CA ASN A 36 -14.18 -30.19 17.90
C ASN A 36 -13.30 -28.94 17.95
N ASP A 37 -12.08 -29.09 17.48
CA ASP A 37 -11.05 -28.07 17.36
C ASP A 37 -10.49 -28.30 15.95
N GLU A 38 -11.03 -27.54 14.99
CA GLU A 38 -10.83 -27.76 13.55
C GLU A 38 -9.41 -27.41 13.09
N ASP A 39 -8.81 -26.38 13.69
CA ASP A 39 -7.46 -25.91 13.34
C ASP A 39 -6.36 -26.39 14.31
N GLY A 40 -6.75 -26.98 15.44
CA GLY A 40 -5.85 -27.64 16.38
C GLY A 40 -5.02 -26.66 17.21
N ASP A 41 -5.49 -25.42 17.39
CA ASP A 41 -4.77 -24.39 18.13
C ASP A 41 -4.92 -24.53 19.67
N GLY A 42 -5.80 -25.43 20.11
CA GLY A 42 -6.08 -25.72 21.52
C GLY A 42 -7.30 -25.00 22.09
N VAL A 43 -8.04 -24.26 21.27
CA VAL A 43 -9.33 -23.64 21.60
C VAL A 43 -10.43 -24.29 20.75
N TYR A 44 -11.48 -24.80 21.39
CA TYR A 44 -12.56 -25.48 20.67
C TYR A 44 -13.38 -24.50 19.81
N ASP A 45 -13.89 -24.98 18.67
CA ASP A 45 -14.62 -24.19 17.65
C ASP A 45 -15.75 -23.30 18.21
N GLN A 46 -16.35 -23.69 19.34
CA GLN A 46 -17.46 -22.95 19.97
C GLN A 46 -16.99 -21.71 20.77
N ASP A 47 -15.73 -21.71 21.20
CA ASP A 47 -15.08 -20.67 22.01
C ASP A 47 -13.96 -19.94 21.21
N ASP A 48 -13.64 -20.43 20.00
CA ASP A 48 -12.66 -19.87 19.08
C ASP A 48 -13.25 -18.69 18.26
N GLU A 49 -12.64 -17.52 18.41
CA GLU A 49 -12.96 -16.30 17.67
C GLU A 49 -12.16 -16.18 16.36
N CYS A 50 -11.12 -16.98 16.18
CA CYS A 50 -10.13 -16.90 15.11
C CYS A 50 -9.92 -18.25 14.39
N PRO A 51 -10.94 -18.73 13.64
CA PRO A 51 -10.85 -20.01 12.96
C PRO A 51 -9.75 -20.00 11.89
N MET A 52 -8.99 -21.10 11.82
CA MET A 52 -7.85 -21.33 10.92
C MET A 52 -6.52 -20.72 11.41
N THR A 53 -6.29 -20.71 12.72
CA THR A 53 -4.97 -20.40 13.26
C THR A 53 -3.93 -21.42 12.77
N PRO A 54 -2.74 -21.00 12.29
CA PRO A 54 -1.73 -21.94 11.84
C PRO A 54 -1.20 -22.84 12.97
N GLU A 55 -1.01 -24.13 12.67
CA GLU A 55 -0.51 -25.11 13.63
C GLU A 55 0.80 -24.66 14.30
N GLY A 56 0.84 -24.71 15.63
CA GLY A 56 2.01 -24.35 16.44
C GLY A 56 2.17 -22.85 16.72
N VAL A 57 1.27 -22.00 16.24
CA VAL A 57 1.18 -20.60 16.66
C VAL A 57 0.61 -20.51 18.07
N LYS A 58 1.13 -19.58 18.87
CA LYS A 58 0.59 -19.33 20.22
C LYS A 58 -0.67 -18.47 20.11
N VAL A 59 -1.73 -18.92 20.77
CA VAL A 59 -3.01 -18.23 20.84
C VAL A 59 -3.34 -17.75 22.24
N ASP A 60 -4.24 -16.77 22.31
CA ASP A 60 -4.85 -16.32 23.55
C ASP A 60 -6.00 -17.26 23.99
N ALA A 61 -6.79 -16.85 24.98
CA ALA A 61 -7.90 -17.66 25.48
C ALA A 61 -9.09 -17.79 24.50
N LYS A 62 -9.04 -17.11 23.35
CA LYS A 62 -10.09 -17.05 22.33
C LYS A 62 -9.66 -17.66 20.99
N GLY A 63 -8.54 -18.39 20.96
CA GLY A 63 -8.01 -19.00 19.73
C GLY A 63 -7.32 -17.99 18.80
N CYS A 64 -7.17 -16.73 19.23
CA CYS A 64 -6.56 -15.71 18.38
C CYS A 64 -5.04 -15.67 18.57
N PRO A 65 -4.26 -15.57 17.48
CA PRO A 65 -2.81 -15.39 17.58
C PRO A 65 -2.43 -14.18 18.44
N ILE A 66 -1.43 -14.37 19.31
CA ILE A 66 -0.95 -13.31 20.19
C ILE A 66 -0.28 -12.20 19.38
N ASP A 67 -0.68 -10.96 19.65
CA ASP A 67 -0.04 -9.72 19.21
C ASP A 67 0.39 -8.95 20.49
N SER A 68 1.68 -9.04 20.80
CA SER A 68 2.25 -8.57 22.07
C SER A 68 2.36 -7.05 22.17
N ASP A 69 2.55 -6.35 21.05
CA ASP A 69 2.68 -4.89 21.02
C ASP A 69 1.45 -4.15 20.47
N GLY A 70 0.47 -4.90 19.96
CA GLY A 70 -0.81 -4.39 19.52
C GLY A 70 -0.71 -3.57 18.25
N ASP A 71 0.31 -3.79 17.42
CA ASP A 71 0.48 -3.09 16.14
C ASP A 71 -0.44 -3.62 15.02
N GLY A 72 -1.13 -4.75 15.28
CA GLY A 72 -2.05 -5.42 14.37
C GLY A 72 -1.43 -6.56 13.58
N VAL A 73 -0.15 -6.88 13.80
CA VAL A 73 0.56 -8.02 13.23
C VAL A 73 0.91 -9.02 14.33
N PRO A 74 0.40 -10.26 14.28
CA PRO A 74 0.70 -11.26 15.31
C PRO A 74 2.20 -11.58 15.44
N ASP A 75 2.64 -11.91 16.65
CA ASP A 75 4.04 -12.15 17.03
C ASP A 75 4.79 -13.13 16.11
N TYR A 76 4.07 -14.11 15.52
CA TYR A 76 4.68 -15.11 14.65
C TYR A 76 4.98 -14.59 13.22
N GLN A 77 4.33 -13.50 12.82
CA GLN A 77 4.56 -12.80 11.54
C GLN A 77 5.40 -11.52 11.73
N ASP A 78 5.35 -10.94 12.93
CA ASP A 78 6.05 -9.71 13.27
C ASP A 78 7.58 -9.86 13.26
N LYS A 79 8.24 -8.95 12.54
CA LYS A 79 9.70 -8.80 12.42
C LYS A 79 10.25 -7.65 13.24
N CYS A 80 9.39 -6.79 13.76
CA CYS A 80 9.72 -5.55 14.45
C CYS A 80 8.98 -5.46 15.80
N PRO A 81 9.31 -6.33 16.77
CA PRO A 81 8.61 -6.36 18.05
C PRO A 81 8.80 -5.08 18.85
N GLY A 82 7.73 -4.63 19.48
CA GLY A 82 7.67 -3.41 20.28
C GLY A 82 7.30 -2.17 19.47
N THR A 83 6.69 -2.34 18.30
CA THR A 83 6.10 -1.24 17.56
C THR A 83 4.97 -0.61 18.39
N PRO A 84 4.95 0.72 18.60
CA PRO A 84 3.88 1.32 19.39
C PRO A 84 2.51 1.09 18.76
N THR A 85 1.55 0.65 19.57
CA THR A 85 0.14 0.47 19.16
C THR A 85 -0.40 1.70 18.41
N GLY A 86 -1.00 1.47 17.24
CA GLY A 86 -1.58 2.52 16.39
C GLY A 86 -0.61 3.20 15.42
N VAL A 87 0.69 2.87 15.48
CA VAL A 87 1.63 3.18 14.39
C VAL A 87 1.26 2.34 13.17
N LYS A 88 1.34 2.94 11.98
CA LYS A 88 1.15 2.20 10.74
C LYS A 88 2.35 1.30 10.48
N VAL A 89 2.08 0.02 10.23
CA VAL A 89 3.08 -0.99 9.93
C VAL A 89 2.85 -1.63 8.57
N ASP A 90 3.89 -2.24 8.03
CA ASP A 90 3.79 -3.11 6.87
C ASP A 90 3.24 -4.51 7.25
N SER A 91 3.22 -5.44 6.29
CA SER A 91 2.73 -6.82 6.54
C SER A 91 3.63 -7.65 7.46
N MET A 92 4.74 -7.08 7.93
CA MET A 92 5.73 -7.73 8.80
C MET A 92 5.84 -7.03 10.16
N GLY A 93 4.89 -6.15 10.53
CA GLY A 93 4.89 -5.44 11.82
C GLY A 93 5.93 -4.31 11.91
N CYS A 94 6.59 -3.99 10.80
CA CYS A 94 7.61 -2.96 10.80
C CYS A 94 7.00 -1.58 10.51
N PRO A 95 7.34 -0.53 11.31
CA PRO A 95 6.88 0.82 11.06
C PRO A 95 7.23 1.28 9.65
N LEU A 96 6.29 1.97 9.01
CA LEU A 96 6.52 2.54 7.69
C LEU A 96 7.59 3.64 7.75
N ASP A 97 8.45 3.66 6.73
CA ASP A 97 9.47 4.65 6.44
C ASP A 97 9.29 5.03 4.96
N SER A 98 8.62 6.15 4.73
CA SER A 98 8.08 6.53 3.42
C SER A 98 9.14 7.10 2.48
N ASP A 99 10.14 7.81 2.99
CA ASP A 99 11.25 8.38 2.21
C ASP A 99 12.52 7.52 2.25
N GLY A 100 12.59 6.56 3.17
CA GLY A 100 13.65 5.56 3.26
C GLY A 100 14.93 6.13 3.87
N ASP A 101 14.84 7.18 4.67
CA ASP A 101 15.99 7.81 5.33
C ASP A 101 16.48 7.05 6.58
N GLY A 102 15.70 6.05 7.03
CA GLY A 102 15.98 5.20 8.20
C GLY A 102 15.26 5.63 9.47
N VAL A 103 14.46 6.70 9.44
CA VAL A 103 13.62 7.17 10.54
C VAL A 103 12.14 6.90 10.19
N PRO A 104 11.41 6.10 11.00
CA PRO A 104 10.01 5.81 10.70
C PRO A 104 9.12 7.05 10.66
N ASP A 105 8.08 7.02 9.81
CA ASP A 105 7.13 8.11 9.55
C ASP A 105 6.55 8.76 10.82
N TYR A 106 6.36 7.99 11.88
CA TYR A 106 5.78 8.47 13.14
C TYR A 106 6.76 9.24 14.04
N LYS A 107 8.05 9.22 13.70
CA LYS A 107 9.15 9.94 14.38
C LYS A 107 9.81 10.98 13.47
N ASP A 108 9.65 10.83 12.18
CA ASP A 108 10.23 11.70 11.17
C ASP A 108 9.54 13.07 11.14
N GLN A 109 10.35 14.12 11.26
CA GLN A 109 9.93 15.52 11.17
C GLN A 109 10.11 16.10 9.77
N CYS A 110 10.84 15.40 8.90
CA CYS A 110 11.22 15.79 7.54
C CYS A 110 10.85 14.66 6.53
N PRO A 111 9.56 14.42 6.26
CA PRO A 111 9.01 13.25 5.54
C PRO A 111 9.39 13.11 4.05
N ASN A 112 10.30 13.95 3.56
CA ASN A 112 10.75 14.00 2.17
C ASN A 112 12.26 14.16 2.08
N THR A 113 13.01 13.60 3.02
CA THR A 113 14.46 13.70 2.99
C THR A 113 14.99 13.03 1.71
N PRO A 114 15.80 13.74 0.89
CA PRO A 114 16.30 13.16 -0.34
C PRO A 114 17.11 11.89 -0.07
N PRO A 115 17.11 10.94 -1.01
CA PRO A 115 17.90 9.73 -0.88
C PRO A 115 19.39 10.06 -0.70
N ASN A 116 20.09 9.26 0.11
CA ASN A 116 21.51 9.44 0.46
C ASN A 116 21.83 10.70 1.29
N THR A 117 20.83 11.37 1.85
CA THR A 117 21.04 12.45 2.81
C THR A 117 21.37 11.85 4.18
N ALA A 118 22.37 12.40 4.87
CA ALA A 118 22.60 12.05 6.27
C ALA A 118 21.60 12.79 7.16
N VAL A 119 20.85 12.04 7.95
CA VAL A 119 19.80 12.55 8.84
C VAL A 119 20.15 12.40 10.31
N ASP A 120 19.51 13.22 11.15
CA ASP A 120 19.54 13.07 12.60
C ASP A 120 18.49 12.05 13.09
N GLU A 121 18.25 11.99 14.40
CA GLU A 121 17.27 11.05 15.00
C GLU A 121 15.81 11.38 14.65
N PHE A 122 15.56 12.51 13.99
CA PHE A 122 14.24 13.00 13.59
C PHE A 122 14.05 13.01 12.08
N GLY A 123 14.92 12.32 11.32
CA GLY A 123 14.84 12.24 9.86
C GLY A 123 15.26 13.53 9.16
N CYS A 124 15.78 14.51 9.89
CA CYS A 124 16.09 15.82 9.32
C CYS A 124 17.58 15.95 8.98
N PRO A 125 17.92 16.57 7.82
CA PRO A 125 19.29 16.92 7.52
C PRO A 125 19.81 17.97 8.52
N PRO A 126 21.13 18.02 8.77
CA PRO A 126 21.71 19.05 9.63
C PRO A 126 21.34 20.45 9.12
N ALA A 127 20.90 21.33 10.01
CA ALA A 127 20.33 22.66 9.74
C ALA A 127 21.17 23.62 8.85
N GLN A 128 22.38 23.22 8.45
CA GLN A 128 23.27 23.93 7.54
C GLN A 128 23.15 23.44 6.08
N ALA A 129 22.28 22.47 5.80
CA ALA A 129 22.15 21.83 4.49
C ALA A 129 21.72 22.82 3.39
N GLY A 130 20.68 23.62 3.60
CA GLY A 130 20.19 24.57 2.60
C GLY A 130 19.83 23.94 1.23
N PRO A 131 19.29 24.72 0.28
CA PRO A 131 18.82 24.18 -1.01
C PRO A 131 19.91 23.46 -1.82
N ALA A 132 21.18 23.84 -1.64
CA ALA A 132 22.31 23.22 -2.32
C ALA A 132 22.60 21.78 -1.85
N ALA A 133 22.35 21.45 -0.59
CA ALA A 133 22.55 20.07 -0.10
C ALA A 133 21.45 19.12 -0.58
N TYR A 134 20.19 19.59 -0.61
CA TYR A 134 19.08 18.82 -1.17
C TYR A 134 19.32 18.46 -2.64
N VAL A 135 19.77 19.45 -3.41
CA VAL A 135 20.21 19.26 -4.79
C VAL A 135 21.36 18.24 -4.90
N ALA A 136 22.35 18.31 -4.01
CA ALA A 136 23.49 17.40 -4.03
C ALA A 136 23.09 15.96 -3.69
N ALA A 137 22.17 15.76 -2.73
CA ALA A 137 21.70 14.44 -2.31
C ALA A 137 20.88 13.73 -3.39
N CYS A 138 20.06 14.48 -4.14
CA CYS A 138 19.36 13.97 -5.31
C CYS A 138 20.28 13.50 -6.45
N GLY A 139 21.54 13.95 -6.49
CA GLY A 139 22.54 13.48 -7.44
C GLY A 139 22.11 13.60 -8.92
N ASP A 140 22.13 12.48 -9.63
CA ASP A 140 21.79 12.40 -11.07
C ASP A 140 20.27 12.47 -11.36
N MET A 141 19.43 12.58 -10.32
CA MET A 141 17.98 12.72 -10.49
C MET A 141 17.59 14.12 -10.95
N ILE A 142 18.43 15.13 -10.71
CA ILE A 142 18.18 16.51 -11.14
C ILE A 142 18.99 16.82 -12.40
N MET A 143 18.31 17.35 -13.40
CA MET A 143 18.93 17.89 -14.61
C MET A 143 19.22 19.37 -14.39
N MET A 144 20.49 19.76 -14.51
CA MET A 144 20.97 21.13 -14.27
C MET A 144 21.55 21.77 -15.54
N ASP A 145 21.29 23.06 -15.74
CA ASP A 145 22.02 23.93 -16.66
C ASP A 145 22.65 25.08 -15.84
N GLY A 146 23.94 24.93 -15.52
CA GLY A 146 24.61 25.79 -14.56
C GLY A 146 23.93 25.73 -13.18
N PRO A 147 23.51 26.87 -12.59
CA PRO A 147 22.81 26.90 -11.30
C PRO A 147 21.29 26.66 -11.42
N ARG A 148 20.75 26.50 -12.63
CA ARG A 148 19.31 26.37 -12.86
C ARG A 148 18.91 24.91 -12.98
N ILE A 149 17.90 24.50 -12.22
CA ILE A 149 17.20 23.22 -12.42
C ILE A 149 16.42 23.33 -13.72
N VAL A 150 16.68 22.43 -14.68
CA VAL A 150 15.98 22.36 -15.96
C VAL A 150 15.01 21.18 -16.05
N GLY A 151 15.08 20.24 -15.12
CA GLY A 151 14.14 19.14 -15.02
C GLY A 151 14.61 18.06 -14.07
N PHE A 152 13.88 16.95 -14.06
CA PHE A 152 14.19 15.77 -13.26
C PHE A 152 14.18 14.52 -14.14
N LYS A 153 14.87 13.48 -13.69
CA LYS A 153 14.95 12.18 -14.35
C LYS A 153 13.54 11.64 -14.64
N HIS A 154 13.35 11.05 -15.82
CA HIS A 154 12.02 10.63 -16.25
C HIS A 154 11.46 9.50 -15.37
N ILE A 155 10.20 9.62 -14.99
CA ILE A 155 9.49 8.58 -14.24
C ILE A 155 8.93 7.57 -15.24
N LEU A 156 9.47 6.35 -15.25
CA LEU A 156 9.10 5.32 -16.22
C LEU A 156 7.98 4.41 -15.73
N PHE A 157 7.15 3.94 -16.68
CA PHE A 157 6.00 3.09 -16.41
C PHE A 157 6.05 1.77 -17.18
N ASP A 158 5.50 0.74 -16.55
CA ASP A 158 5.24 -0.54 -17.21
C ASP A 158 4.15 -0.39 -18.29
N PHE A 159 4.04 -1.41 -19.15
CA PHE A 159 3.02 -1.43 -20.20
C PHE A 159 1.62 -1.37 -19.58
N ASP A 160 0.74 -0.55 -20.18
CA ASP A 160 -0.62 -0.31 -19.71
C ASP A 160 -0.75 -0.08 -18.19
N SER A 161 0.15 0.73 -17.64
CA SER A 161 0.14 1.05 -16.22
C SER A 161 0.35 2.53 -15.97
N ALA A 162 -0.34 3.02 -14.94
CA ALA A 162 -0.12 4.32 -14.29
C ALA A 162 0.44 4.16 -12.86
N LYS A 163 0.78 2.93 -12.44
CA LYS A 163 1.40 2.69 -11.15
C LYS A 163 2.85 3.17 -11.18
N ILE A 164 3.21 4.04 -10.24
CA ILE A 164 4.59 4.51 -10.05
C ILE A 164 5.41 3.38 -9.44
N LYS A 165 6.62 3.17 -9.99
CA LYS A 165 7.58 2.17 -9.50
C LYS A 165 8.47 2.79 -8.42
N ALA A 166 9.15 1.97 -7.62
CA ALA A 166 10.05 2.43 -6.56
C ALA A 166 11.08 3.48 -7.04
N GLN A 167 11.68 3.27 -8.21
CA GLN A 167 12.62 4.25 -8.79
C GLN A 167 11.95 5.59 -9.12
N GLY A 168 10.68 5.56 -9.54
CA GLY A 168 9.90 6.77 -9.80
C GLY A 168 9.51 7.50 -8.52
N GLN A 169 9.20 6.76 -7.45
CA GLN A 169 8.95 7.32 -6.13
C GLN A 169 10.18 8.05 -5.62
N GLN A 170 11.38 7.46 -5.71
CA GLN A 170 12.64 8.11 -5.32
C GLN A 170 12.86 9.46 -6.04
N VAL A 171 12.58 9.51 -7.35
CA VAL A 171 12.68 10.78 -8.10
C VAL A 171 11.65 11.79 -7.60
N LEU A 172 10.41 11.36 -7.36
CA LEU A 172 9.34 12.25 -6.89
C LEU A 172 9.56 12.74 -5.45
N SER A 173 10.13 11.92 -4.56
CA SER A 173 10.54 12.36 -3.21
C SER A 173 11.61 13.44 -3.30
N CYS A 174 12.60 13.27 -4.20
CA CYS A 174 13.58 14.33 -4.48
C CYS A 174 12.90 15.62 -5.00
N VAL A 175 11.93 15.51 -5.92
CA VAL A 175 11.17 16.66 -6.42
C VAL A 175 10.44 17.38 -5.27
N ALA A 176 9.79 16.64 -4.37
CA ALA A 176 9.07 17.19 -3.23
C ALA A 176 10.02 17.93 -2.27
N ALA A 177 11.18 17.34 -1.97
CA ALA A 177 12.21 17.94 -1.13
C ALA A 177 12.74 19.26 -1.70
N VAL A 178 13.03 19.28 -3.01
CA VAL A 178 13.43 20.50 -3.71
C VAL A 178 12.32 21.56 -3.66
N TYR A 179 11.06 21.15 -3.84
CA TYR A 179 9.91 22.05 -3.75
C TYR A 179 9.76 22.64 -2.34
N GLU A 180 9.92 21.86 -1.28
CA GLU A 180 9.77 22.31 0.11
C GLU A 180 10.69 23.49 0.42
N GLU A 181 11.93 23.42 -0.06
CA GLU A 181 12.94 24.46 0.11
C GLU A 181 12.74 25.66 -0.83
N THR A 182 12.32 25.42 -2.07
CA THR A 182 12.37 26.44 -3.13
C THR A 182 11.01 27.07 -3.47
N ASN A 183 9.91 26.38 -3.16
CA ASN A 183 8.56 26.70 -3.61
C ASN A 183 8.46 26.98 -5.13
N ILE A 184 9.23 26.27 -5.96
CA ILE A 184 9.14 26.39 -7.43
C ILE A 184 7.85 25.72 -7.94
N PRO A 185 7.07 26.35 -8.85
CA PRO A 185 5.98 25.65 -9.51
C PRO A 185 6.52 24.54 -10.41
N LEU A 186 5.73 23.48 -10.57
CA LEU A 186 6.11 22.26 -11.28
C LEU A 186 5.14 22.00 -12.43
N GLU A 187 5.66 21.59 -13.57
CA GLU A 187 4.90 21.05 -14.70
C GLU A 187 5.17 19.55 -14.83
N LEU A 188 4.09 18.77 -14.96
CA LEU A 188 4.10 17.32 -15.09
C LEU A 188 3.49 16.92 -16.43
N ASP A 189 4.31 16.34 -17.29
CA ASP A 189 3.92 15.96 -18.65
C ASP A 189 3.80 14.44 -18.81
N GLY A 190 2.59 13.96 -19.12
CA GLY A 190 2.33 12.54 -19.34
C GLY A 190 2.54 12.06 -20.77
N TYR A 191 3.23 10.93 -20.93
CA TYR A 191 3.49 10.29 -22.23
C TYR A 191 3.24 8.77 -22.24
N THR A 192 3.06 8.23 -23.43
CA THR A 192 2.86 6.82 -23.75
C THR A 192 3.71 6.41 -24.95
N CYS A 193 3.81 5.09 -25.20
CA CYS A 193 4.28 4.60 -26.49
C CYS A 193 3.11 4.54 -27.49
N PHE A 194 3.38 4.42 -28.78
CA PHE A 194 2.35 4.40 -29.82
C PHE A 194 1.39 3.18 -29.80
N VAL A 195 1.69 2.16 -29.00
CA VAL A 195 0.87 0.93 -28.96
C VAL A 195 -0.47 1.23 -28.32
N GLY A 196 -1.56 1.00 -29.06
CA GLY A 196 -2.93 1.25 -28.61
C GLY A 196 -3.62 2.33 -29.44
N ASP A 197 -4.90 2.61 -29.13
CA ASP A 197 -5.61 3.70 -29.77
C ASP A 197 -5.19 5.06 -29.19
N GLN A 198 -5.26 6.10 -30.01
CA GLN A 198 -4.76 7.43 -29.66
C GLN A 198 -5.52 8.05 -28.46
N GLU A 199 -6.84 7.86 -28.39
CA GLU A 199 -7.68 8.42 -27.33
C GLU A 199 -7.40 7.74 -25.98
N TYR A 200 -7.20 6.43 -26.01
CA TYR A 200 -6.75 5.67 -24.87
C TYR A 200 -5.35 6.07 -24.43
N ASN A 201 -4.41 6.26 -25.36
CA ASN A 201 -3.07 6.73 -25.04
C ASN A 201 -3.12 8.13 -24.39
N LYS A 202 -3.97 9.04 -24.88
CA LYS A 202 -4.22 10.33 -24.22
C LYS A 202 -4.73 10.16 -22.79
N ARG A 203 -5.73 9.31 -22.56
CA ARG A 203 -6.25 9.02 -21.20
C ARG A 203 -5.20 8.36 -20.31
N LEU A 204 -4.38 7.45 -20.84
CA LEU A 204 -3.33 6.77 -20.07
C LEU A 204 -2.20 7.73 -19.68
N SER A 205 -1.76 8.60 -20.58
CA SER A 205 -0.81 9.67 -20.22
C SER A 205 -1.36 10.58 -19.13
N GLN A 206 -2.64 10.95 -19.21
CA GLN A 206 -3.28 11.77 -18.18
C GLN A 206 -3.29 11.06 -16.83
N ARG A 207 -3.64 9.76 -16.79
CA ARG A 207 -3.58 8.96 -15.55
C ARG A 207 -2.18 8.92 -14.96
N ARG A 208 -1.14 8.75 -15.78
CA ARG A 208 0.26 8.74 -15.31
C ARG A 208 0.68 10.06 -14.69
N ALA A 209 0.40 11.16 -15.38
CA ALA A 209 0.74 12.50 -14.88
C ALA A 209 -0.05 12.82 -13.61
N ASN A 210 -1.33 12.44 -13.54
CA ASN A 210 -2.13 12.52 -12.32
C ASN A 210 -1.57 11.66 -11.19
N SER A 211 -1.12 10.43 -11.44
CA SER A 211 -0.50 9.60 -10.40
C SER A 211 0.75 10.26 -9.82
N ALA A 212 1.59 10.89 -10.65
CA ALA A 212 2.75 11.64 -10.18
C ALA A 212 2.34 12.90 -9.40
N ARG A 213 1.33 13.65 -9.87
CA ARG A 213 0.75 14.78 -9.12
C ARG A 213 0.24 14.35 -7.75
N ASP A 214 -0.58 13.31 -7.71
CA ASP A 214 -1.23 12.84 -6.48
C ASP A 214 -0.18 12.35 -5.48
N TYR A 215 0.90 11.74 -5.96
CA TYR A 215 2.07 11.42 -5.13
C TYR A 215 2.70 12.69 -4.55
N LEU A 216 3.04 13.69 -5.37
CA LEU A 216 3.62 14.97 -4.88
C LEU A 216 2.69 15.69 -3.89
N ILE A 217 1.38 15.68 -4.13
CA ILE A 217 0.40 16.23 -3.18
C ILE A 217 0.43 15.47 -1.86
N SER A 218 0.53 14.14 -1.90
CA SER A 218 0.68 13.32 -0.69
C SER A 218 1.99 13.59 0.08
N GLN A 219 3.01 14.11 -0.61
CA GLN A 219 4.28 14.56 -0.04
C GLN A 219 4.24 16.04 0.43
N GLY A 220 3.08 16.72 0.35
CA GLY A 220 2.92 18.09 0.84
C GLY A 220 3.10 19.19 -0.22
N VAL A 221 3.33 18.84 -1.48
CA VAL A 221 3.34 19.82 -2.58
C VAL A 221 1.92 20.36 -2.77
N LYS A 222 1.76 21.68 -2.83
CA LYS A 222 0.44 22.30 -2.99
C LYS A 222 -0.07 22.00 -4.40
N GLU A 223 -1.34 21.59 -4.51
CA GLU A 223 -1.98 21.34 -5.81
C GLU A 223 -1.88 22.56 -6.74
N SER A 224 -1.99 23.78 -6.20
CA SER A 224 -1.86 25.02 -6.96
C SER A 224 -0.47 25.28 -7.55
N MET A 225 0.54 24.54 -7.10
CA MET A 225 1.93 24.63 -7.58
C MET A 225 2.22 23.57 -8.64
N ILE A 226 1.22 22.78 -9.05
CA ILE A 226 1.40 21.70 -10.02
C ILE A 226 0.49 21.94 -11.24
N ARG A 227 1.11 22.10 -12.41
CA ARG A 227 0.46 22.03 -13.71
C ARG A 227 0.59 20.61 -14.26
N VAL A 228 -0.47 20.09 -14.86
CA VAL A 228 -0.49 18.75 -15.46
C VAL A 228 -0.92 18.84 -16.92
N GLU A 229 -0.07 18.37 -17.82
CA GLU A 229 -0.35 18.23 -19.24
C GLU A 229 -0.21 16.76 -19.69
N TRP A 230 -0.85 16.40 -20.80
CA TRP A 230 -0.83 15.02 -21.30
C TRP A 230 -0.85 14.92 -22.82
N TYR A 231 0.11 14.16 -23.33
CA TYR A 231 0.43 14.17 -24.75
C TYR A 231 0.11 12.87 -25.47
N GLY A 232 -0.23 11.79 -24.76
CA GLY A 232 -0.47 10.49 -25.37
C GLY A 232 0.84 9.95 -25.95
N ASP A 233 0.85 9.54 -27.20
CA ASP A 233 2.02 8.99 -27.90
C ASP A 233 2.79 10.03 -28.73
N SER A 234 2.40 11.31 -28.63
CA SER A 234 3.15 12.43 -29.16
C SER A 234 4.51 12.60 -28.47
N ASN A 235 5.47 13.24 -29.14
CA ASN A 235 6.81 13.55 -28.61
C ASN A 235 7.59 12.33 -28.06
N PRO A 236 7.82 11.29 -28.89
CA PRO A 236 8.64 10.14 -28.49
C PRO A 236 10.10 10.57 -28.29
N VAL A 237 10.71 10.11 -27.19
CA VAL A 237 12.15 10.29 -26.89
C VAL A 237 12.99 9.11 -27.37
N ALA A 238 12.35 8.01 -27.73
CA ALA A 238 12.95 6.81 -28.28
C ALA A 238 12.18 6.30 -29.49
N ASP A 239 12.85 5.56 -30.37
CA ASP A 239 12.20 4.96 -31.54
C ASP A 239 11.07 4.03 -31.08
N ASN A 240 9.86 4.35 -31.53
CA ASN A 240 8.67 3.56 -31.26
C ASN A 240 8.75 2.17 -31.89
N ASN A 241 9.49 1.98 -32.98
CA ASN A 241 9.61 0.68 -33.64
C ASN A 241 10.61 -0.26 -32.93
N ASP A 242 11.52 0.28 -32.12
CA ASP A 242 12.43 -0.51 -31.32
C ASP A 242 11.73 -1.00 -30.03
N LEU A 243 11.56 -2.31 -29.89
CA LEU A 243 11.00 -2.92 -28.68
C LEU A 243 11.85 -2.66 -27.43
N GLY A 244 13.18 -2.57 -27.61
CA GLY A 244 14.13 -2.30 -26.54
C GLY A 244 14.12 -0.85 -26.06
N ALA A 245 13.77 0.12 -26.92
CA ALA A 245 13.85 1.54 -26.57
C ALA A 245 12.47 2.18 -26.29
N ARG A 246 11.38 1.68 -26.88
CA ARG A 246 10.03 2.28 -26.73
C ARG A 246 9.52 2.39 -25.31
N TYR A 247 10.06 1.61 -24.37
CA TYR A 247 9.65 1.70 -22.96
C TYR A 247 9.98 3.08 -22.38
N LEU A 248 11.00 3.76 -22.90
CA LEU A 248 11.37 5.12 -22.54
C LEU A 248 10.28 6.13 -22.89
N ASN A 249 9.41 5.83 -23.87
CA ASN A 249 8.28 6.70 -24.20
C ASN A 249 7.14 6.61 -23.17
N ARG A 250 7.09 5.55 -22.36
CA ARG A 250 6.11 5.38 -21.28
C ARG A 250 6.61 6.10 -20.02
N ARG A 251 6.43 7.42 -19.98
CA ARG A 251 7.04 8.25 -18.96
C ARG A 251 6.17 9.41 -18.49
N VAL A 252 6.56 9.99 -17.37
CA VAL A 252 6.23 11.36 -16.96
C VAL A 252 7.52 12.15 -16.90
N GLU A 253 7.50 13.35 -17.48
CA GLU A 253 8.55 14.35 -17.33
C GLU A 253 8.13 15.35 -16.26
N VAL A 254 9.08 15.82 -15.45
CA VAL A 254 8.85 16.83 -14.41
C VAL A 254 9.85 17.96 -14.62
N SER A 255 9.34 19.18 -14.68
CA SER A 255 10.16 20.38 -14.87
C SER A 255 9.66 21.54 -14.01
N PRO A 256 10.55 22.47 -13.61
CA PRO A 256 10.12 23.71 -13.00
C PRO A 256 9.51 24.65 -14.05
N GLU A 257 8.43 25.35 -13.69
CA GLU A 257 7.77 26.39 -14.51
C GLU A 257 8.56 27.72 -14.52
#